data_AF-A0A3N5ZPM0-F1
#
_entry.id   AF-A0A3N5ZPM0-F1
#
_cell.length_a   1.000
_cell.length_b   1.000
_cell.length_c   1.000
_cell.angle_alpha   90.00
_cell.angle_beta   90.00
_cell.angle_gamma   90.00
#
_symmetry.space_group_name_H-M   'P 1'
#
loop_
_entity.id
_entity.type
_entity.pdbx_description
1 polymer ?
#
loop_
_entity_poly.entity_id
_entity_poly.type
_entity_poly.pdbx_seq_one_letter_code
_entity_poly.pdbx_strand_id
1 'polypeptide(L)' 'MELRFFGGLSVEETAEALGISDKTVMRDWQLAKVWLLRELKRGDAPG' A
#
# COMPACT_ATOMS: atom_id res chain seq x y z
N MET A 1 -3.09 2.36 11.78
CA MET A 1 -3.10 3.15 10.53
C MET A 1 -3.96 2.37 9.55
N GLU A 2 -5.16 2.86 9.19
CA GLU A 2 -6.03 2.16 8.24
C GLU A 2 -5.41 2.18 6.84
N LEU A 3 -5.40 1.02 6.18
CA LEU A 3 -4.94 0.88 4.81
C LEU A 3 -6.14 1.07 3.89
N ARG A 4 -6.35 2.30 3.41
CA ARG A 4 -7.38 2.60 2.39
C ARG A 4 -7.27 1.73 1.13
N PHE A 5 -6.09 1.17 0.87
CA PHE A 5 -5.86 0.23 -0.23
C PHE A 5 -6.54 -1.14 -0.02
N PHE A 6 -6.76 -1.55 1.23
CA PHE A 6 -7.46 -2.78 1.60
C PHE A 6 -8.89 -2.51 2.08
N GLY A 7 -9.55 -1.48 1.55
CA GLY A 7 -10.95 -1.19 1.89
C GLY A 7 -11.17 -0.60 3.29
N GLY A 8 -10.13 -0.04 3.92
CA GLY A 8 -10.20 0.57 5.25
C GLY A 8 -9.78 -0.34 6.40
N LEU A 9 -9.36 -1.58 6.10
CA LEU A 9 -8.84 -2.51 7.09
C LEU A 9 -7.54 -2.00 7.73
N SER A 10 -7.33 -2.33 8.99
CA SER A 10 -6.04 -2.22 9.67
C SER A 10 -5.00 -3.21 9.10
N VAL A 11 -3.74 -3.06 9.48
CA VAL A 11 -2.66 -3.95 9.02
C VAL A 11 -2.91 -5.36 9.52
N GLU A 12 -3.38 -5.50 10.75
CA GLU A 12 -3.65 -6.75 11.44
C GLU A 12 -4.83 -7.49 10.78
N GLU A 13 -5.94 -6.79 10.53
CA GLU A 13 -7.10 -7.38 9.83
C GLU A 13 -6.76 -7.78 8.39
N THR A 14 -5.94 -6.96 7.71
CA THR A 14 -5.45 -7.29 6.36
C THR A 14 -4.56 -8.53 6.39
N ALA A 15 -3.67 -8.63 7.37
CA ALA A 15 -2.78 -9.78 7.54
C ALA A 15 -3.58 -11.06 7.80
N GLU A 16 -4.59 -10.99 8.67
CA GLU A 16 -5.49 -12.10 8.96
C GLU A 16 -6.32 -12.52 7.74
N ALA A 17 -6.93 -11.55 7.04
CA ALA A 17 -7.74 -11.83 5.85
C ALA A 17 -6.93 -12.45 4.70
N LEU A 18 -5.64 -12.10 4.59
CA LEU A 18 -4.74 -12.62 3.57
C LEU A 18 -3.92 -13.84 4.03
N GLY A 19 -3.97 -14.21 5.31
CA GLY A 19 -3.18 -15.31 5.88
C GLY A 19 -1.67 -15.09 5.82
N ILE A 20 -1.20 -13.84 5.90
CA ILE A 20 0.21 -13.46 5.85
C ILE A 20 0.63 -12.67 7.10
N SER A 21 1.94 -12.47 7.29
CA SER A 21 2.42 -11.64 8.40
C SER A 21 2.11 -10.16 8.18
N ASP A 22 1.87 -9.44 9.29
CA ASP A 22 1.82 -7.98 9.38
C ASP A 22 3.00 -7.30 8.65
N LYS A 23 4.21 -7.86 8.80
CA LYS A 23 5.43 -7.38 8.15
C LYS A 23 5.36 -7.48 6.63
N THR A 24 4.71 -8.50 6.10
CA THR A 24 4.48 -8.67 4.65
C THR A 24 3.50 -7.60 4.17
N VAL A 25 2.38 -7.40 4.87
CA VAL A 25 1.40 -6.35 4.56
C VAL A 25 2.05 -4.98 4.53
N MET A 26 2.88 -4.67 5.53
CA MET A 26 3.60 -3.38 5.58
C MET A 26 4.59 -3.23 4.42
N ARG A 27 5.30 -4.29 4.03
CA ARG A 27 6.23 -4.25 2.89
C ARG A 27 5.51 -3.97 1.58
N ASP A 28 4.41 -4.67 1.32
CA ASP A 28 3.62 -4.50 0.10
C ASP A 28 3.01 -3.10 0.05
N TRP A 29 2.56 -2.58 1.19
CA TRP A 29 2.07 -1.20 1.30
C TRP A 29 3.13 -0.16 0.98
N GLN A 30 4.37 -0.34 1.47
CA GLN A 30 5.48 0.55 1.12
C GLN A 30 5.81 0.49 -0.37
N LEU A 31 5.79 -0.71 -0.96
CA LEU A 31 6.02 -0.87 -2.40
C LEU A 31 4.94 -0.15 -3.22
N ALA A 32 3.67 -0.32 -2.86
CA ALA A 32 2.54 0.34 -3.51
C ALA A 32 2.65 1.88 -3.41
N LYS A 33 3.02 2.42 -2.25
CA LYS A 33 3.28 3.86 -2.08
C LYS A 33 4.41 4.37 -2.97
N VAL A 34 5.52 3.65 -3.03
CA VAL A 34 6.67 4.02 -3.87
C VAL A 34 6.30 3.99 -5.34
N TRP A 35 5.57 2.96 -5.77
CA TRP A 35 5.06 2.86 -7.14
C TRP A 35 4.14 4.05 -7.47
N LEU A 36 3.15 4.33 -6.62
CA LEU A 36 2.21 5.44 -6.83
C LEU A 36 2.93 6.79 -6.87
N LEU A 37 3.91 7.02 -6.00
CA LEU A 37 4.69 8.25 -5.99
C LEU A 37 5.48 8.41 -7.30
N ARG A 38 6.07 7.33 -7.83
CA ARG A 38 6.75 7.36 -9.13
C ARG A 38 5.78 7.66 -10.27
N GLU A 39 4.60 7.06 -10.22
CA GLU A 39 3.55 7.24 -11.21
C GLU A 39 3.07 8.70 -11.26
N LEU A 40 2.78 9.28 -10.10
CA LEU A 40 2.36 10.69 -9.98
C LEU A 40 3.46 11.64 -10.47
N LYS A 41 4.73 11.37 -10.13
CA LYS A 41 5.86 12.15 -10.67
C LYS A 41 6.00 12.06 -12.19
N ARG A 42 5.61 10.93 -12.80
CA ARG A 42 5.62 10.78 -14.26
C ARG A 42 4.49 11.58 -14.91
N GLY A 43 3.34 11.69 -14.26
CA GLY A 43 2.20 12.51 -14.71
C GLY A 43 2.41 14.03 -14.56
N ASP A 44 3.41 14.44 -13.75
CA ASP A 44 3.75 15.85 -13.48
C ASP A 44 4.90 16.36 -14.37
N ALA A 45 5.30 15.60 -15.41
CA ALA A 45 6.21 16.10 -16.42
C ALA A 45 5.52 17.20 -17.23
N PRO A 46 6.08 18.42 -17.32
CA PRO A 46 5.55 19.43 -18.24
C PRO A 46 5.70 18.86 -19.66
N GLY A 47 4.55 18.71 -20.34
CA GLY A 47 4.51 18.37 -21.77
C GLY A 47 5.12 19.45 -22.64
#